data_AF-A0A258KEW9-F1
#
_entry.id   AF-A0A258KEW9-F1
#
_cell.length_a   1.000
_cell.length_b   1.000
_cell.length_c   1.000
_cell.angle_alpha   90.00
_cell.angle_beta   90.00
_cell.angle_gamma   90.00
#
_symmetry.space_group_name_H-M   'P 1'
#
loop_
_entity.id
_entity.type
_entity.pdbx_description
1 polymer ?
#
loop_
_entity_poly.entity_id
_entity_poly.type
_entity_poly.pdbx_seq_one_letter_code
_entity_poly.pdbx_strand_id
1 'polypeptide(L)'
;LTRQVIAETRAARAARRAVLIVYNDADALRLAALAPEMMISVPVSSTEHLATLVKGGLEARRILAWTGTRAENPALWASLREAGVEPMFGTLGAPGRRADDRYAADGDPSEYRGLAKAGVAVIGTDAPKVVRAMLAEVAGAPSTYELP
;
A
#
# COMPACT_ATOMS: atom_id res chain seq x y z
N LEU A 1 -2.84 10.08 -21.47
CA LEU A 1 -2.43 8.88 -20.73
C LEU A 1 -3.55 8.29 -19.85
N THR A 2 -4.11 9.00 -18.86
CA THR A 2 -5.13 8.45 -17.92
C THR A 2 -6.31 7.74 -18.58
N ARG A 3 -6.96 8.37 -19.57
CA ARG A 3 -8.09 7.76 -20.31
C ARG A 3 -7.70 6.47 -21.04
N GLN A 4 -6.47 6.41 -21.56
CA GLN A 4 -5.96 5.24 -22.26
C GLN A 4 -5.73 4.08 -21.28
N VAL A 5 -5.07 4.32 -20.14
CA VAL A 5 -4.89 3.29 -19.10
C VAL A 5 -6.21 2.73 -18.61
N ILE A 6 -7.22 3.59 -18.40
CA ILE A 6 -8.57 3.17 -18.02
C ILE A 6 -9.19 2.29 -19.12
N ALA A 7 -9.12 2.72 -20.38
CA ALA A 7 -9.67 1.98 -21.51
C ALA A 7 -9.02 0.60 -21.65
N GLU A 8 -7.70 0.51 -21.59
CA GLU A 8 -6.94 -0.75 -21.67
C GLU A 8 -7.26 -1.67 -20.47
N THR A 9 -7.39 -1.11 -19.26
CA THR A 9 -7.77 -1.87 -18.07
C THR A 9 -9.17 -2.47 -18.21
N ARG A 10 -10.12 -1.73 -18.80
CA ARG A 10 -11.48 -2.23 -19.10
C ARG A 10 -11.45 -3.28 -20.19
N ALA A 11 -10.73 -3.04 -21.29
CA ALA A 11 -10.59 -3.98 -22.40
C ALA A 11 -10.00 -5.31 -21.94
N ALA A 12 -8.99 -5.27 -21.06
CA ALA A 12 -8.40 -6.46 -20.44
C ALA A 12 -9.29 -7.12 -19.37
N ARG A 13 -10.50 -6.59 -19.09
CA ARG A 13 -11.37 -7.03 -17.99
C ARG A 13 -10.62 -7.09 -16.65
N ALA A 14 -9.77 -6.09 -16.42
CA ALA A 14 -8.88 -6.02 -15.27
C ALA A 14 -9.39 -5.09 -14.16
N ALA A 15 -10.50 -4.36 -14.36
CA ALA A 15 -11.01 -3.36 -13.42
C ALA A 15 -11.23 -3.88 -11.98
N ARG A 16 -11.47 -5.19 -11.79
CA ARG A 16 -11.66 -5.82 -10.48
C ARG A 16 -10.41 -6.52 -9.91
N ARG A 17 -9.28 -6.44 -10.62
CA ARG A 17 -8.02 -7.14 -10.28
C ARG A 17 -6.78 -6.28 -10.52
N ALA A 18 -6.97 -4.99 -10.77
CA ALA A 18 -5.91 -4.01 -10.97
C ALA A 18 -6.12 -2.85 -10.00
N VAL A 19 -5.02 -2.36 -9.43
CA VAL A 19 -4.97 -1.12 -8.66
C VAL A 19 -4.19 -0.12 -9.50
N LEU A 20 -4.76 1.06 -9.72
CA LEU A 20 -4.11 2.13 -10.49
C LEU A 20 -3.37 3.05 -9.52
N ILE A 21 -2.06 3.16 -9.69
CA ILE A 21 -1.21 4.01 -8.86
C ILE A 21 -1.18 5.42 -9.44
N VAL A 22 -1.47 6.41 -8.60
CA VAL A 22 -1.33 7.84 -8.91
C VAL A 22 -0.48 8.49 -7.83
N TYR A 23 0.20 9.59 -8.16
CA TYR A 23 1.18 10.21 -7.28
C TYR A 23 0.72 11.55 -6.68
N ASN A 24 -0.47 12.02 -7.05
CA ASN A 24 -1.03 13.28 -6.59
C ASN A 24 -2.57 13.26 -6.63
N ASP A 25 -3.16 14.17 -5.87
CA ASP A 25 -4.61 14.27 -5.67
C ASP A 25 -5.35 14.60 -6.96
N ALA A 26 -4.79 15.46 -7.81
CA ALA A 26 -5.43 15.89 -9.05
C ALA A 26 -5.65 14.70 -10.00
N ASP A 27 -4.66 13.82 -10.14
CA ASP A 27 -4.77 12.60 -10.92
C ASP A 27 -5.72 11.59 -10.27
N ALA A 28 -5.70 11.49 -8.93
CA ALA A 28 -6.61 10.63 -8.19
C ALA A 28 -8.08 11.02 -8.41
N LEU A 29 -8.39 12.31 -8.27
CA LEU A 29 -9.73 12.87 -8.47
C LEU A 29 -10.18 12.74 -9.93
N ARG A 30 -9.27 12.99 -10.88
CA ARG A 30 -9.54 12.77 -12.30
C ARG A 30 -9.85 11.31 -12.61
N LEU A 31 -9.13 10.37 -12.00
CA LEU A 31 -9.36 8.94 -12.19
C LEU A 31 -10.70 8.54 -11.57
N ALA A 32 -10.99 8.97 -10.35
CA ALA A 32 -12.28 8.71 -9.69
C ALA A 32 -13.48 9.21 -10.51
N ALA A 33 -13.37 10.37 -11.16
CA ALA A 33 -14.43 10.89 -12.03
C ALA A 33 -14.61 10.08 -13.32
N LEU A 34 -13.54 9.47 -13.85
CA LEU A 34 -13.56 8.74 -15.13
C LEU A 34 -13.81 7.22 -14.98
N ALA A 35 -13.44 6.67 -13.84
CA ALA A 35 -13.50 5.24 -13.54
C ALA A 35 -13.76 5.01 -12.04
N PRO A 36 -14.94 5.40 -11.52
CA PRO A 36 -15.29 5.25 -10.11
C PRO A 36 -15.34 3.78 -9.64
N GLU A 37 -15.36 2.82 -10.57
CA GLU A 37 -15.34 1.40 -10.28
C GLU A 37 -13.95 0.84 -9.93
N MET A 38 -12.88 1.55 -10.30
CA MET A 38 -11.50 1.06 -10.18
C MET A 38 -10.89 1.39 -8.82
N MET A 39 -9.99 0.52 -8.34
CA MET A 39 -9.20 0.77 -7.13
C MET A 39 -8.03 1.70 -7.45
N ILE A 40 -7.76 2.66 -6.55
CA ILE A 40 -6.69 3.64 -6.66
C ILE A 40 -5.73 3.46 -5.50
N SER A 41 -4.42 3.43 -5.79
CA SER A 41 -3.40 3.70 -4.79
C SER A 41 -2.94 5.14 -4.92
N VAL A 42 -3.06 5.90 -3.84
CA VAL A 42 -2.78 7.35 -3.79
C VAL A 42 -2.04 7.68 -2.50
N PRO A 43 -1.11 8.66 -2.50
CA PRO A 43 -0.49 9.13 -1.27
C PRO A 43 -1.53 9.62 -0.27
N VAL A 44 -1.43 9.16 0.98
CA VAL A 44 -2.21 9.68 2.10
C VAL A 44 -1.28 9.88 3.28
N SER A 45 -1.22 11.11 3.77
CA SER A 45 -0.27 11.55 4.80
C SER A 45 -0.93 11.87 6.14
N SER A 46 -2.25 12.04 6.17
CA SER A 46 -3.02 12.28 7.39
C SER A 46 -4.50 11.97 7.18
N THR A 47 -5.28 11.97 8.26
CA THR A 47 -6.75 11.86 8.26
C THR A 47 -7.43 13.03 7.54
N GLU A 48 -6.88 14.25 7.68
CA GLU A 48 -7.38 15.45 7.01
C GLU A 48 -7.12 15.40 5.50
N HIS A 49 -5.97 14.83 5.11
CA HIS A 49 -5.67 14.57 3.71
C HIS A 49 -6.65 13.53 3.13
N LEU A 50 -6.90 12.41 3.83
CA LEU A 50 -7.94 11.47 3.42
C LEU A 50 -9.32 12.15 3.27
N ALA A 51 -9.72 12.98 4.23
CA ALA A 51 -10.98 13.72 4.18
C ALA A 51 -11.06 14.66 2.97
N THR A 52 -9.94 15.29 2.59
CA THR A 52 -9.85 16.11 1.36
C THR A 52 -10.11 15.28 0.11
N LEU A 53 -9.48 14.11 -0.02
CA LEU A 53 -9.68 13.21 -1.16
C LEU A 53 -11.13 12.72 -1.26
N VAL A 54 -11.71 12.30 -0.12
CA VAL A 54 -13.10 11.81 -0.07
C VAL A 54 -14.09 12.93 -0.40
N LYS A 55 -13.90 14.13 0.16
CA LYS A 55 -14.71 15.31 -0.17
C LYS A 55 -14.60 15.69 -1.65
N GLY A 56 -13.46 15.44 -2.27
CA GLY A 56 -13.23 15.66 -3.70
C GLY A 56 -13.91 14.62 -4.62
N GLY A 57 -14.44 13.53 -4.06
CA GLY A 57 -15.20 12.52 -4.81
C GLY A 57 -14.55 11.13 -4.89
N LEU A 58 -13.43 10.89 -4.18
CA LEU A 58 -12.92 9.52 -4.03
C LEU A 58 -13.79 8.75 -3.03
N GLU A 59 -14.24 7.57 -3.41
CA GLU A 59 -14.91 6.68 -2.47
C GLU A 59 -13.86 6.00 -1.58
N ALA A 60 -13.99 6.07 -0.26
CA ALA A 60 -13.04 5.48 0.68
C ALA A 60 -12.73 4.00 0.40
N ARG A 61 -13.76 3.21 0.08
CA ARG A 61 -13.64 1.78 -0.31
C ARG A 61 -12.84 1.52 -1.59
N ARG A 62 -12.52 2.58 -2.35
CA ARG A 62 -11.72 2.53 -3.59
C ARG A 62 -10.28 2.99 -3.38
N ILE A 63 -9.89 3.29 -2.13
CA ILE A 63 -8.58 3.80 -1.78
C ILE A 63 -7.73 2.69 -1.16
N LEU A 64 -6.55 2.49 -1.73
CA LEU A 64 -5.41 1.86 -1.08
C LEU A 64 -4.40 2.97 -0.72
N ALA A 65 -4.37 3.36 0.54
CA ALA A 65 -3.65 4.55 1.00
C ALA A 65 -2.14 4.29 1.06
N TRP A 66 -1.37 4.86 0.13
CA TRP A 66 0.09 4.81 0.16
C TRP A 66 0.63 5.79 1.20
N THR A 67 1.23 5.29 2.28
CA THR A 67 1.72 6.12 3.40
C THR A 67 3.22 6.42 3.32
N GLY A 68 3.86 6.11 2.19
CA GLY A 68 5.27 6.40 1.94
C GLY A 68 6.23 5.25 2.26
N THR A 69 7.53 5.57 2.32
CA THR A 69 8.63 4.60 2.50
C THR A 69 9.61 4.94 3.63
N ARG A 70 9.41 6.07 4.30
CA ARG A 70 10.44 6.66 5.18
C ARG A 70 10.13 6.49 6.66
N ALA A 71 8.93 6.89 7.07
CA ALA A 71 8.52 6.87 8.47
C ALA A 71 7.30 5.96 8.61
N GLU A 72 7.44 4.96 9.47
CA GLU A 72 6.32 4.15 9.92
C GLU A 72 5.37 5.03 10.73
N ASN A 73 4.06 4.87 10.51
CA ASN A 73 3.05 5.66 11.20
C ASN A 73 1.85 4.81 11.62
N PRO A 74 2.00 3.99 12.69
CA PRO A 74 0.93 3.12 13.18
C PRO A 74 -0.36 3.86 13.54
N ALA A 75 -0.25 5.09 14.04
CA ALA A 75 -1.42 5.92 14.37
C ALA A 75 -2.24 6.25 13.12
N LEU A 76 -1.58 6.69 12.04
CA LEU A 76 -2.25 6.92 10.76
C LEU A 76 -2.86 5.62 10.21
N TRP A 77 -2.14 4.51 10.25
CA TRP A 77 -2.65 3.23 9.76
C TRP A 77 -3.91 2.78 10.51
N ALA A 78 -3.93 2.91 11.83
CA ALA A 78 -5.11 2.64 12.63
C ALA A 78 -6.29 3.53 12.22
N SER A 79 -6.08 4.84 12.09
CA SER A 79 -7.15 5.76 11.70
C SER A 79 -7.66 5.53 10.27
N LEU A 80 -6.78 5.15 9.33
CA LEU A 80 -7.18 4.74 7.98
C LEU A 80 -8.06 3.49 8.02
N ARG A 81 -7.67 2.49 8.81
CA ARG A 81 -8.44 1.24 9.00
C ARG A 81 -9.81 1.50 9.60
N GLU A 82 -9.90 2.38 10.60
CA GLU A 82 -11.17 2.82 11.19
C GLU A 82 -12.08 3.51 10.15
N ALA A 83 -11.49 4.26 9.22
CA ALA A 83 -12.19 4.87 8.10
C ALA A 83 -12.51 3.88 6.94
N GLY A 84 -12.21 2.59 7.09
CA GLY A 84 -12.45 1.58 6.06
C GLY A 84 -11.48 1.67 4.87
N VAL A 85 -10.33 2.30 5.04
CA VAL A 85 -9.28 2.46 4.04
C VAL A 85 -8.09 1.59 4.39
N GLU A 86 -7.58 0.84 3.40
CA GLU A 86 -6.45 -0.06 3.60
C GLU A 86 -5.12 0.70 3.48
N PRO A 87 -4.24 0.67 4.51
CA PRO A 87 -2.92 1.28 4.43
C PRO A 87 -1.95 0.41 3.64
N MET A 88 -1.14 1.05 2.80
CA MET A 88 0.01 0.46 2.10
C MET A 88 1.27 1.22 2.48
N PHE A 89 2.30 0.50 2.93
CA PHE A 89 3.59 1.08 3.30
C PHE A 89 4.71 0.43 2.49
N GLY A 90 5.70 1.21 2.07
CA GLY A 90 6.82 0.71 1.30
C GLY A 90 8.07 0.53 2.14
N THR A 91 8.71 -0.64 2.02
CA THR A 91 10.03 -0.92 2.57
C THR A 91 11.12 -0.94 1.49
N LEU A 92 10.70 -0.84 0.21
CA LEU A 92 11.51 -0.76 -1.01
C LEU A 92 12.28 0.56 -1.20
N GLY A 93 13.24 0.57 -2.14
CA GLY A 93 13.94 1.76 -2.60
C GLY A 93 15.42 1.57 -2.89
N ALA A 94 16.15 2.68 -3.00
CA ALA A 94 17.58 2.65 -3.30
C ALA A 94 18.38 1.87 -2.23
N PRO A 95 19.36 1.03 -2.63
CA PRO A 95 20.26 0.34 -1.71
C PRO A 95 20.91 1.30 -0.71
N GLY A 96 21.01 0.86 0.55
CA GLY A 96 21.52 1.63 1.67
C GLY A 96 20.54 2.69 2.23
N ARG A 97 19.35 2.83 1.64
CA ARG A 97 18.31 3.78 2.10
C ARG A 97 16.96 3.15 2.36
N ARG A 98 16.66 2.02 1.71
CA ARG A 98 15.38 1.32 1.85
C ARG A 98 15.26 0.64 3.22
N ALA A 99 14.04 0.51 3.72
CA ALA A 99 13.81 -0.14 5.00
C ALA A 99 14.19 -1.63 4.96
N ASP A 100 14.07 -2.29 3.80
CA ASP A 100 14.48 -3.70 3.64
C ASP A 100 15.94 -3.93 4.07
N ASP A 101 16.86 -3.00 3.74
CA ASP A 101 18.27 -3.12 4.14
C ASP A 101 18.45 -2.90 5.64
N ARG A 102 17.64 -2.02 6.25
CA ARG A 102 17.70 -1.73 7.69
C ARG A 102 17.18 -2.92 8.50
N TYR A 103 16.05 -3.50 8.10
CA TYR A 103 15.45 -4.66 8.77
C TYR A 103 16.28 -5.94 8.60
N ALA A 104 17.15 -5.99 7.58
CA ALA A 104 18.07 -7.11 7.40
C ALA A 104 19.38 -6.95 8.20
N ALA A 105 19.67 -5.75 8.72
CA ALA A 105 21.01 -5.38 9.19
C ALA A 105 21.45 -6.14 10.46
N ASP A 106 20.51 -6.55 11.30
CA ASP A 106 20.77 -7.32 12.53
C ASP A 106 20.50 -8.82 12.39
N GLY A 107 20.08 -9.27 11.20
CA GLY A 107 19.72 -10.66 10.92
C GLY A 107 18.34 -11.08 11.43
N ASP A 108 17.53 -10.18 11.99
CA ASP A 108 16.15 -10.45 12.41
C ASP A 108 15.14 -9.54 11.70
N PRO A 109 14.52 -9.99 10.59
CA PRO A 109 13.56 -9.17 9.84
C PRO A 109 12.16 -9.13 10.48
N SER A 110 12.09 -9.11 11.81
CA SER A 110 10.85 -9.16 12.59
C SER A 110 9.96 -7.93 12.39
N GLU A 111 10.50 -6.82 11.92
CA GLU A 111 9.79 -5.57 11.66
C GLU A 111 8.69 -5.76 10.60
N TYR A 112 8.85 -6.67 9.63
CA TYR A 112 7.77 -6.96 8.68
C TYR A 112 6.52 -7.51 9.38
N ARG A 113 6.69 -8.31 10.44
CA ARG A 113 5.56 -8.75 11.29
C ARG A 113 4.99 -7.57 12.07
N GLY A 114 5.84 -6.66 12.53
CA GLY A 114 5.45 -5.40 13.16
C GLY A 114 4.54 -4.56 12.27
N LEU A 115 4.90 -4.37 11.00
CA LEU A 115 4.09 -3.65 10.01
C LEU A 115 2.70 -4.28 9.84
N ALA A 116 2.64 -5.60 9.67
CA ALA A 116 1.37 -6.31 9.53
C ALA A 116 0.50 -6.21 10.79
N LYS A 117 1.09 -6.39 11.98
CA LYS A 117 0.39 -6.23 13.26
C LYS A 117 -0.10 -4.81 13.49
N ALA A 118 0.62 -3.81 12.98
CA ALA A 118 0.24 -2.41 13.04
C ALA A 118 -0.86 -2.02 12.03
N GLY A 119 -1.35 -2.98 11.23
CA GLY A 119 -2.50 -2.78 10.34
C GLY A 119 -2.15 -2.40 8.90
N VAL A 120 -0.88 -2.47 8.49
CA VAL A 120 -0.50 -2.35 7.08
C VAL A 120 -1.09 -3.52 6.30
N ALA A 121 -1.92 -3.22 5.30
CA ALA A 121 -2.59 -4.21 4.47
C ALA A 121 -1.70 -4.71 3.31
N VAL A 122 -0.86 -3.83 2.76
CA VAL A 122 0.06 -4.15 1.66
C VAL A 122 1.44 -3.58 1.98
N ILE A 123 2.47 -4.44 1.90
CA ILE A 123 3.87 -4.04 2.05
C ILE A 123 4.51 -4.00 0.65
N GLY A 124 4.91 -2.81 0.19
CA GLY A 124 5.69 -2.65 -1.04
C GLY A 124 7.18 -2.86 -0.75
N THR A 125 7.75 -3.99 -1.13
CA THR A 125 9.10 -4.44 -0.75
C THR A 125 9.93 -4.89 -1.94
N ASP A 126 11.26 -4.71 -1.88
CA ASP A 126 12.24 -5.32 -2.79
C ASP A 126 12.71 -6.71 -2.28
N ALA A 127 12.27 -7.13 -1.08
CA ALA A 127 12.57 -8.42 -0.44
C ALA A 127 11.31 -9.32 -0.27
N PRO A 128 10.50 -9.58 -1.32
CA PRO A 128 9.20 -10.22 -1.18
C PRO A 128 9.24 -11.65 -0.61
N LYS A 129 10.35 -12.39 -0.78
CA LYS A 129 10.51 -13.74 -0.20
C LYS A 129 10.66 -13.71 1.32
N VAL A 130 11.42 -12.74 1.84
CA VAL A 130 11.62 -12.53 3.29
C VAL A 130 10.29 -12.10 3.91
N VAL A 131 9.59 -11.14 3.30
CA VAL A 131 8.26 -10.72 3.77
C VAL A 131 7.28 -11.89 3.81
N ARG A 132 7.22 -12.70 2.75
CA ARG A 132 6.37 -13.91 2.74
C ARG A 132 6.67 -14.85 3.91
N ALA A 133 7.95 -15.09 4.19
CA ALA A 133 8.38 -15.95 5.29
C ALA A 133 7.88 -15.42 6.64
N MET A 134 8.09 -14.13 6.89
CA MET A 134 7.70 -13.46 8.14
C MET A 134 6.19 -13.42 8.33
N LEU A 135 5.41 -13.24 7.25
CA LEU A 135 3.95 -13.19 7.32
C LEU A 135 3.29 -14.57 7.44
N ALA A 136 3.93 -15.63 6.94
CA ALA A 136 3.41 -16.99 7.10
C ALA A 136 3.24 -17.34 8.60
N GLU A 137 4.21 -16.97 9.42
CA GLU A 137 4.18 -17.17 10.86
C GLU A 137 3.05 -16.40 11.55
N VAL A 138 2.79 -15.16 11.11
CA VAL A 138 1.68 -14.33 11.62
C VAL A 138 0.32 -14.97 11.29
N ALA A 139 0.21 -15.64 10.15
CA ALA A 139 -0.99 -16.37 9.74
C ALA A 139 -1.11 -17.77 10.37
N GLY A 140 -0.18 -18.17 11.26
CA GLY A 140 -0.15 -19.50 11.86
C GLY A 140 0.28 -20.61 10.90
N ALA A 141 0.87 -20.28 9.75
CA ALA A 141 1.41 -21.23 8.78
C ALA A 141 2.94 -21.39 8.97
N PRO A 142 3.48 -22.62 8.96
CA PRO A 142 4.92 -22.81 9.06
C PRO A 142 5.64 -22.18 7.84
N SER A 143 6.66 -21.36 8.10
CA SER A 143 7.55 -20.83 7.06
C SER A 143 8.56 -21.91 6.64
N THR A 144 8.74 -22.10 5.33
CA THR A 144 9.76 -22.99 4.75
C THR A 144 10.97 -22.22 4.19
N TYR A 145 11.05 -20.92 4.47
CA TYR A 145 12.13 -20.07 3.99
C TYR A 145 13.21 -19.97 5.07
N GLU A 146 14.42 -20.43 4.75
CA GLU A 146 15.60 -20.22 5.57
C GLU A 146 16.16 -18.81 5.30
N LEU A 147 16.39 -18.04 6.36
CA LEU A 147 17.07 -16.75 6.27
C LEU A 147 18.51 -17.01 5.77
N PRO A 148 19.02 -16.19 4.84
CA PRO A 148 20.38 -16.32 4.31
C PRO A 148 21.45 -16.04 5.37
#